data_AF-D2CG28-F1
#
_entry.id   AF-D2CG28-F1
#
_cell.length_a   1.000
_cell.length_b   1.000
_cell.length_c   1.000
_cell.angle_alpha   90.00
_cell.angle_beta   90.00
_cell.angle_gamma   90.00
#
_symmetry.space_group_name_H-M   'P 1'
#
loop_
_entity.id
_entity.type
_entity.pdbx_description
1 polymer ?
#
loop_
_entity_poly.entity_id
_entity_poly.type
_entity_poly.pdbx_seq_one_letter_code
_entity_poly.pdbx_strand_id
1 'polypeptide(L)'
;MDVIGDEKLGYATRYKLTSASKEIDLIGHLNCDIFNQEKFLINGVEMRLKLVRSRDSFALMADGVNGKIQITDATLMIRRNKISPTILLAHSKALDILTAKYIFRSITKKMCYMFCNK
;
A
#
# COMPACT_ATOMS: atom_id res chain seq x y z
N MET A 1 -2.98 -15.05 -36.12
CA MET A 1 -3.90 -15.07 -34.97
C MET A 1 -3.35 -16.17 -34.09
N ASP A 2 -2.55 -15.74 -33.12
CA ASP A 2 -1.37 -16.49 -32.75
C ASP A 2 -1.65 -17.51 -31.66
N VAL A 3 -1.05 -18.67 -31.90
CA VAL A 3 -0.81 -19.86 -31.09
C VAL A 3 -1.15 -19.76 -29.60
N ILE A 4 -2.18 -20.52 -29.22
CA ILE A 4 -2.47 -20.98 -27.85
C ILE A 4 -1.35 -21.97 -27.49
N GLY A 5 -0.43 -21.59 -26.61
CA GLY A 5 0.70 -22.48 -26.27
C GLY A 5 1.59 -22.05 -25.10
N ASP A 6 1.49 -20.81 -24.62
CA ASP A 6 2.11 -20.46 -23.34
C ASP A 6 1.14 -20.81 -22.21
N GLU A 7 1.32 -21.98 -21.63
CA GLU A 7 0.76 -22.31 -20.33
C GLU A 7 1.03 -21.13 -19.40
N LYS A 8 -0.03 -20.45 -18.95
CA LYS A 8 0.07 -19.29 -18.06
C LYS A 8 0.67 -19.74 -16.73
N LEU A 9 2.00 -19.84 -16.67
CA LEU A 9 2.75 -20.45 -15.58
C LEU A 9 2.38 -19.79 -14.24
N GLY A 10 2.21 -18.47 -14.26
CA GLY A 10 1.76 -17.71 -13.10
C GLY A 10 0.35 -18.07 -12.61
N TYR A 11 -0.60 -18.35 -13.51
CA TYR A 11 -1.94 -18.80 -13.13
C TYR A 11 -1.90 -20.22 -12.55
N ALA A 12 -1.21 -21.14 -13.21
CA ALA A 12 -1.06 -22.52 -12.74
C ALA A 12 -0.42 -22.59 -11.35
N THR A 13 0.62 -21.78 -11.10
CA THR A 13 1.28 -21.71 -9.79
C THR A 13 0.36 -21.14 -8.71
N ARG A 14 -0.35 -20.03 -8.97
CA ARG A 14 -1.32 -19.47 -7.99
C ARG A 14 -2.48 -20.41 -7.72
N TYR A 15 -2.97 -21.10 -8.75
CA TYR A 15 -4.02 -22.10 -8.62
C TYR A 15 -3.59 -23.27 -7.72
N LYS A 16 -2.36 -23.79 -7.92
CA LYS A 16 -1.79 -24.84 -7.06
C LYS A 16 -1.69 -24.38 -5.59
N LEU A 17 -1.19 -23.15 -5.35
CA LEU A 17 -1.04 -22.58 -4.00
C LEU A 17 -2.38 -22.36 -3.29
N THR A 18 -3.42 -21.95 -4.03
CA THR A 18 -4.75 -21.61 -3.48
C THR A 18 -5.75 -22.77 -3.60
N SER A 19 -5.31 -23.93 -4.08
CA SER A 19 -6.18 -25.10 -4.26
C SER A 19 -6.80 -25.54 -2.94
N ALA A 20 -8.06 -26.02 -3.00
CA ALA A 20 -8.86 -26.41 -1.83
C ALA A 20 -9.10 -25.28 -0.81
N SER A 21 -9.16 -24.02 -1.28
CA SER A 21 -9.48 -22.85 -0.44
C SER A 21 -8.51 -22.65 0.72
N LYS A 22 -7.23 -22.96 0.51
CA LYS A 22 -6.18 -22.69 1.49
C LYS A 22 -6.03 -21.19 1.70
N GLU A 23 -5.88 -20.80 2.96
CA GLU A 23 -5.47 -19.44 3.32
C GLU A 23 -4.00 -19.25 2.94
N ILE A 24 -3.69 -18.08 2.39
CA ILE A 24 -2.34 -17.69 1.99
C ILE A 24 -2.04 -16.32 2.57
N ASP A 25 -0.81 -16.16 3.06
CA ASP A 25 -0.32 -14.86 3.51
C ASP A 25 0.39 -14.14 2.36
N LEU A 26 -0.01 -12.90 2.13
CA LEU A 26 0.59 -12.04 1.13
C LEU A 26 1.30 -10.89 1.82
N ILE A 27 2.61 -10.76 1.56
CA ILE A 27 3.40 -9.63 2.02
C ILE A 27 3.86 -8.84 0.80
N GLY A 28 3.54 -7.55 0.79
CA GLY A 28 3.90 -6.67 -0.31
C GLY A 28 3.93 -5.21 0.12
N HIS A 29 4.67 -4.41 -0.64
CA HIS A 29 4.70 -2.98 -0.45
C HIS A 29 3.40 -2.35 -0.94
N LEU A 30 2.82 -1.48 -0.13
CA LEU A 30 1.70 -0.66 -0.57
C LEU A 30 2.21 0.40 -1.55
N ASN A 31 1.85 0.24 -2.82
CA ASN A 31 2.31 1.14 -3.88
C ASN A 31 1.60 2.50 -3.80
N CYS A 32 1.96 3.37 -2.87
CA CYS A 32 1.48 4.76 -2.81
C CYS A 32 2.66 5.71 -2.94
N ASP A 33 2.48 6.77 -3.74
CA ASP A 33 3.57 7.71 -4.05
C ASP A 33 4.16 8.39 -2.80
N ILE A 34 3.34 8.59 -1.76
CA ILE A 34 3.78 9.18 -0.49
C ILE A 34 4.74 8.25 0.29
N PHE A 35 4.59 6.92 0.16
CA PHE A 35 5.47 5.96 0.84
C PHE A 35 6.79 5.74 0.11
N ASN A 36 6.89 6.22 -1.13
CA ASN A 36 8.10 6.12 -1.93
C ASN A 36 8.96 7.40 -1.85
N GLN A 37 8.70 8.26 -0.86
CA GLN A 37 9.52 9.44 -0.57
C GLN A 37 10.73 9.06 0.29
N GLU A 38 11.84 9.77 0.08
CA GLU A 38 13.06 9.59 0.89
C GLU A 38 12.94 10.18 2.32
N LYS A 39 11.89 10.97 2.58
CA LYS A 39 11.69 11.69 3.83
C LYS A 39 10.62 11.01 4.69
N PHE A 40 10.92 10.87 5.98
CA PHE A 40 9.90 10.49 6.95
C PHE A 40 8.91 11.63 7.20
N LEU A 41 7.70 11.24 7.58
CA LEU A 41 6.70 12.19 8.06
C LEU A 41 7.11 12.72 9.43
N ILE A 42 6.94 14.04 9.61
CA ILE A 42 7.13 14.67 10.91
C ILE A 42 6.09 14.16 11.91
N ASN A 43 6.43 14.20 13.19
CA ASN A 43 5.50 13.83 14.25
C ASN A 43 4.29 14.79 14.28
N GLY A 44 3.13 14.27 14.66
CA GLY A 44 1.90 15.05 14.78
C GLY A 44 1.06 15.14 13.51
N VAL A 45 1.50 14.58 12.38
CA VAL A 45 0.70 14.51 11.15
C VAL A 45 -0.22 13.28 11.19
N GLU A 46 -1.53 13.50 11.12
CA GLU A 46 -2.50 12.42 10.99
C GLU A 46 -2.55 11.92 9.55
N MET A 47 -2.34 10.61 9.36
CA MET A 47 -2.56 9.94 8.09
C MET A 47 -3.70 8.95 8.18
N ARG A 48 -4.61 9.04 7.21
CA ARG A 48 -5.73 8.11 7.07
C ARG A 48 -5.59 7.31 5.79
N LEU A 49 -5.37 6.01 5.93
CA LEU A 49 -5.33 5.08 4.80
C LEU A 49 -6.67 4.34 4.69
N LYS A 50 -7.30 4.39 3.52
CA LYS A 50 -8.50 3.61 3.21
C LYS A 50 -8.18 2.65 2.06
N LEU A 51 -8.12 1.36 2.37
CA LEU A 51 -7.96 0.30 1.37
C LEU A 51 -9.35 -0.18 0.95
N VAL A 52 -9.70 0.05 -0.32
CA VAL A 52 -10.98 -0.39 -0.89
C VAL A 52 -10.71 -1.59 -1.79
N ARG A 53 -11.42 -2.69 -1.52
CA ARG A 53 -11.28 -3.93 -2.27
C ARG A 53 -12.02 -3.84 -3.61
N SER A 54 -11.37 -4.29 -4.68
CA SER A 54 -12.02 -4.47 -5.99
C SER A 54 -12.97 -5.67 -5.97
N ARG A 55 -13.87 -5.75 -6.95
CA ARG A 55 -14.81 -6.89 -7.10
C ARG A 55 -14.05 -8.20 -7.33
N ASP A 56 -14.59 -9.30 -6.80
CA ASP A 56 -13.99 -10.64 -6.89
C ASP A 56 -13.72 -11.08 -8.34
N SER A 57 -14.66 -10.79 -9.25
CA SER A 57 -14.52 -11.10 -10.67
C SER A 57 -13.31 -10.44 -11.33
N PHE A 58 -12.98 -9.22 -10.92
CA PHE A 58 -11.79 -8.51 -11.40
C PHE A 58 -10.51 -9.02 -10.73
N ALA A 59 -10.56 -9.31 -9.43
CA ALA A 59 -9.37 -9.69 -8.68
C ALA A 59 -8.87 -11.11 -9.02
N LEU A 60 -9.78 -12.06 -9.29
CA LEU A 60 -9.40 -13.44 -9.59
C LEU A 60 -9.06 -13.68 -11.06
N MET A 61 -9.48 -12.80 -11.96
CA MET A 61 -9.31 -12.96 -13.42
C MET A 61 -9.71 -14.37 -13.89
N ALA A 62 -10.71 -14.96 -13.23
CA ALA A 62 -11.21 -16.31 -13.49
C ALA A 62 -12.50 -16.20 -14.31
N ASP A 63 -12.48 -16.75 -15.51
CA ASP A 63 -13.67 -16.86 -16.34
C ASP A 63 -14.41 -18.17 -15.98
N GLY A 64 -15.73 -18.09 -15.76
CA GLY A 64 -16.58 -19.25 -15.49
C GLY A 64 -16.46 -19.95 -14.13
N VAL A 65 -15.62 -19.48 -13.18
CA VAL A 65 -15.49 -20.06 -11.83
C VAL A 65 -15.92 -19.06 -10.76
N ASN A 66 -16.88 -19.45 -9.91
CA ASN A 66 -17.35 -18.67 -8.75
C ASN A 66 -16.33 -18.68 -7.60
N GLY A 67 -15.14 -18.16 -7.85
CA GLY A 67 -14.14 -17.93 -6.80
C GLY A 67 -14.51 -16.71 -5.95
N LYS A 68 -14.34 -16.82 -4.63
CA LYS A 68 -14.55 -15.73 -3.67
C LYS A 68 -13.23 -15.44 -2.96
N ILE A 69 -12.83 -14.17 -2.89
CA ILE A 69 -11.71 -13.75 -2.06
C ILE A 69 -12.26 -13.26 -0.72
N GLN A 70 -11.80 -13.87 0.37
CA GLN A 70 -12.02 -13.39 1.72
C GLN A 70 -10.69 -12.99 2.33
N ILE A 71 -10.65 -11.80 2.93
CA ILE A 71 -9.48 -11.32 3.67
C ILE A 71 -9.75 -11.67 5.13
N THR A 72 -9.02 -12.66 5.66
CA THR A 72 -9.16 -13.10 7.06
C THR A 72 -8.55 -12.07 8.00
N ASP A 73 -7.33 -11.62 7.70
CA ASP A 73 -6.63 -10.59 8.48
C ASP A 73 -5.80 -9.69 7.56
N ALA A 74 -5.51 -8.46 8.01
CA ALA A 74 -4.67 -7.50 7.31
C ALA A 74 -3.88 -6.65 8.31
N THR A 75 -2.55 -6.77 8.25
CA THR A 75 -1.64 -5.99 9.09
C THR A 75 -0.83 -5.01 8.24
N LEU A 76 -0.61 -3.80 8.76
CA LEU A 76 0.22 -2.78 8.12
C LEU A 76 1.47 -2.54 8.95
N MET A 77 2.63 -2.84 8.37
CA MET A 77 3.93 -2.57 8.99
C MET A 77 4.43 -1.19 8.57
N ILE A 78 4.64 -0.29 9.53
CA ILE A 78 5.12 1.08 9.30
C ILE A 78 6.52 1.24 9.88
N ARG A 79 7.43 1.83 9.10
CA ARG A 79 8.77 2.19 9.58
C ARG A 79 8.70 3.47 10.42
N ARG A 80 9.12 3.39 11.68
CA ARG A 80 9.23 4.53 12.60
C ARG A 80 10.67 4.67 13.07
N ASN A 81 11.19 5.90 13.07
CA ASN A 81 12.53 6.21 13.56
C ASN A 81 12.48 7.02 14.85
N LYS A 82 13.37 6.73 15.80
CA LYS A 82 13.51 7.48 17.06
C LYS A 82 14.57 8.57 16.87
N ILE A 83 14.14 9.82 16.92
CA ILE A 83 15.00 10.99 16.71
C ILE A 83 15.53 11.51 18.06
N SER A 84 16.72 12.11 18.08
CA SER A 84 17.25 12.76 19.29
C SER A 84 16.37 13.97 19.71
N PRO A 85 16.25 14.25 21.02
CA PRO A 85 15.35 15.29 21.51
C PRO A 85 15.73 16.69 21.03
N THR A 86 17.03 16.97 20.85
CA THR A 86 17.52 18.26 20.34
C THR A 86 17.01 18.55 18.94
N ILE A 87 17.00 17.54 18.06
CA ILE A 87 16.51 17.69 16.68
C ILE A 87 14.98 17.84 16.68
N LEU A 88 14.28 17.14 17.56
CA LEU A 88 12.82 17.27 17.70
C LEU A 88 12.40 18.69 18.12
N LEU A 89 13.13 19.30 19.08
CA LEU A 89 12.90 20.69 19.48
C LEU A 89 13.21 21.66 18.32
N ALA A 90 14.27 21.42 17.56
CA ALA A 90 14.61 22.23 16.40
C ALA A 90 13.52 22.14 15.31
N HIS A 91 12.97 20.95 15.06
CA HIS A 91 11.84 20.76 14.14
C HIS A 91 10.59 21.50 14.61
N SER A 92 10.26 21.45 15.91
CA SER A 92 9.11 22.20 16.44
C SER A 92 9.24 23.70 16.17
N LYS A 93 10.40 24.29 16.48
CA LYS A 93 10.66 25.72 16.21
C LYS A 93 10.64 26.06 14.72
N ALA A 94 11.13 25.16 13.88
CA ALA A 94 11.10 25.36 12.43
C ALA A 94 9.66 25.34 11.88
N LEU A 95 8.78 24.51 12.45
CA LEU A 95 7.37 24.39 12.04
C LEU A 95 6.51 25.60 12.43
N ASP A 96 6.92 26.36 13.45
CA ASP A 96 6.26 27.63 13.80
C ASP A 96 6.42 28.68 12.69
N ILE A 97 7.55 28.61 11.96
CA ILE A 97 7.93 29.58 10.93
C ILE A 97 7.59 29.06 9.53
N LEU A 98 7.88 27.78 9.26
CA LEU A 98 7.85 27.18 7.93
C LEU A 98 7.02 25.89 7.93
N THR A 99 6.12 25.76 6.95
CA THR A 99 5.39 24.51 6.73
C THR A 99 6.28 23.44 6.10
N ALA A 100 6.20 22.20 6.60
CA ALA A 100 6.85 21.06 5.96
C ALA A 100 6.24 20.75 4.59
N LYS A 101 7.08 20.71 3.55
CA LYS A 101 6.68 20.38 2.17
C LYS A 101 7.17 18.99 1.77
N TYR A 102 6.24 18.16 1.31
CA TYR A 102 6.49 16.80 0.84
C TYR A 102 6.19 16.71 -0.66
N ILE A 103 7.23 16.71 -1.48
CA ILE A 103 7.07 16.63 -2.94
C ILE A 103 7.01 15.15 -3.33
N PHE A 104 5.94 14.74 -4.02
CA PHE A 104 5.83 13.43 -4.64
C PHE A 104 5.42 13.57 -6.09
N ARG A 105 5.88 12.65 -6.94
CA ARG A 105 5.43 12.51 -8.32
C ARG A 105 4.29 11.49 -8.32
N SER A 106 3.08 11.94 -8.66
CA SER A 106 1.95 11.02 -8.83
C SER A 106 2.15 10.20 -10.09
N ILE A 107 2.54 8.93 -9.97
CA ILE A 107 2.65 8.01 -11.12
C ILE A 107 1.32 7.28 -11.33
N THR A 108 0.47 7.18 -10.30
CA THR A 108 -0.84 6.52 -10.39
C THR A 108 -1.87 7.27 -9.54
N LYS A 109 -3.10 7.44 -10.02
CA LYS A 109 -4.18 8.15 -9.29
C LYS A 109 -4.60 7.39 -8.02
N LYS A 110 -3.84 7.53 -6.94
CA LYS A 110 -4.21 7.11 -5.59
C LYS A 110 -4.46 8.36 -4.76
N MET A 111 -5.70 8.54 -4.32
CA MET A 111 -6.08 9.74 -3.59
C MET A 111 -5.55 9.65 -2.16
N CYS A 112 -4.43 10.34 -1.89
CA CYS A 112 -3.86 10.47 -0.56
C CYS A 112 -4.21 11.86 -0.01
N TYR A 113 -4.97 11.91 1.08
CA TYR A 113 -5.19 13.13 1.86
C TYR A 113 -4.28 13.07 3.09
N MET A 114 -3.38 14.02 3.23
CA MET A 114 -2.67 14.28 4.49
C MET A 114 -3.26 15.54 5.10
N PHE A 115 -3.87 15.41 6.27
CA PHE A 115 -4.35 16.56 7.03
C PHE A 115 -3.28 16.89 8.08
N CYS A 116 -2.59 18.01 7.89
CA CYS A 116 -1.72 18.59 8.90
C CYS A 116 -2.52 19.69 9.60
N ASN A 117 -3.17 19.36 10.73
CA ASN A 117 -3.73 20.38 11.60
C ASN A 117 -2.62 20.97 12.47
N LYS A 118 -2.62 22.30 12.62
CA LYS A 118 -1.76 23.03 13.56
C LYS A 118 -2.13 22.71 15.00
#